data_AF-A0A1W9GPM8-F1
#
_entry.id   AF-A0A1W9GPM8-F1
#
_cell.length_a   1.000
_cell.length_b   1.000
_cell.length_c   1.000
_cell.angle_alpha   90.00
_cell.angle_beta   90.00
_cell.angle_gamma   90.00
#
_symmetry.space_group_name_H-M   'P 1'
#
loop_
_entity.id
_entity.type
_entity.pdbx_description
1 polymer ?
#
loop_
_entity_poly.entity_id
_entity_poly.type
_entity_poly.pdbx_seq_one_letter_code
_entity_poly.pdbx_strand_id
1 'polypeptide(L)'
;MDYLYTAWFRDSLIHPEEQDYEWCACIVIDANTLEDAKTWGDHLARQFSGKSFSEQFLRSVTESTEGYADVDISSTPRIKYGYNATDEEIGW
;
A
#
# COMPACT_ATOMS: atom_id res chain seq x y z
N MET A 1 -7.01 -12.62 -8.61
CA MET A 1 -7.60 -11.39 -9.20
C MET A 1 -6.77 -10.24 -8.70
N ASP A 2 -6.48 -9.26 -9.55
CA ASP A 2 -5.63 -8.14 -9.18
C ASP A 2 -6.46 -7.03 -8.53
N TYR A 3 -6.01 -6.57 -7.37
CA TYR A 3 -6.60 -5.45 -6.64
C TYR A 3 -5.53 -4.39 -6.37
N LEU A 4 -5.83 -3.13 -6.67
CA LEU A 4 -4.98 -2.00 -6.32
C LEU A 4 -5.22 -1.68 -4.84
N TYR A 5 -4.17 -1.79 -4.04
CA TYR A 5 -4.15 -1.39 -2.64
C TYR A 5 -3.34 -0.09 -2.52
N THR A 6 -3.98 0.93 -1.95
CA THR A 6 -3.35 2.22 -1.66
C THR A 6 -3.39 2.45 -0.16
N ALA A 7 -2.26 2.76 0.45
CA ALA A 7 -2.17 3.11 1.86
C ALA A 7 -1.53 4.47 2.05
N TRP A 8 -2.02 5.20 3.04
CA TRP A 8 -1.52 6.52 3.42
C TRP A 8 -0.82 6.45 4.76
N PHE A 9 0.33 7.10 4.80
CA PHE A 9 1.20 7.21 5.96
C PHE A 9 1.40 8.66 6.32
N ARG A 10 1.90 8.86 7.52
CA ARG A 10 2.35 10.15 8.01
C ARG A 10 3.72 9.99 8.64
N ASP A 11 4.66 10.82 8.21
CA ASP A 11 5.97 10.91 8.83
C ASP A 11 5.94 12.00 9.93
N SER A 12 6.07 11.59 11.18
CA SER A 12 6.09 12.50 12.34
C SER A 12 7.33 13.38 12.42
N LEU A 13 8.38 13.12 11.63
CA LEU A 13 9.60 13.93 11.58
C LEU A 13 9.53 15.06 10.54
N ILE A 14 8.55 15.02 9.65
CA ILE A 14 8.34 16.02 8.60
C ILE A 14 7.35 17.08 9.11
N HIS A 15 7.56 18.34 8.72
CA HIS A 15 6.68 19.43 9.16
C HIS A 15 5.29 19.28 8.51
N PRO A 16 4.17 19.53 9.23
CA PRO A 16 2.81 19.32 8.71
C PRO A 16 2.43 20.10 7.45
N GLU A 17 3.20 21.12 7.09
CA GLU A 17 3.00 21.92 5.87
C GLU A 17 3.84 21.43 4.69
N GLU A 18 4.74 20.48 4.91
CA GLU A 18 5.54 19.87 3.85
C GLU A 18 4.74 18.78 3.13
N GLN A 19 4.97 18.67 1.82
CA GLN A 19 4.23 17.75 0.96
C GLN A 19 4.39 16.28 1.38
N ASP A 20 5.55 15.92 1.94
CA ASP A 20 5.88 14.55 2.33
C ASP A 20 5.37 14.20 3.74
N TYR A 21 4.75 15.15 4.46
CA TYR A 21 4.17 14.88 5.77
C TYR A 21 3.14 13.76 5.74
N GLU A 22 2.33 13.72 4.67
CA GLU A 22 1.48 12.58 4.36
C GLU A 22 1.79 12.10 2.95
N TRP A 23 2.10 10.82 2.83
CA TRP A 23 2.42 10.20 1.55
C TRP A 23 1.63 8.90 1.39
N CYS A 24 1.56 8.40 0.16
CA CYS A 24 0.89 7.13 -0.12
C CYS A 24 1.79 6.20 -0.92
N ALA A 25 1.65 4.90 -0.66
CA ALA A 25 2.17 3.86 -1.54
C ALA A 25 1.04 3.03 -2.12
N CYS A 26 1.29 2.53 -3.33
CA CYS A 26 0.37 1.74 -4.12
C CYS A 26 1.01 0.41 -4.47
N ILE A 27 0.28 -0.69 -4.26
CA ILE A 27 0.68 -2.04 -4.70
C ILE A 27 -0.50 -2.77 -5.33
N VAL A 28 -0.20 -3.68 -6.26
CA VAL A 28 -1.18 -4.63 -6.79
C VAL A 28 -1.07 -5.93 -6.01
N ILE A 29 -2.19 -6.40 -5.45
CA ILE A 29 -2.28 -7.65 -4.71
C ILE A 29 -3.13 -8.63 -5.52
N ASP A 30 -2.52 -9.74 -5.94
CA ASP A 30 -3.25 -10.89 -6.48
C ASP A 30 -3.89 -11.69 -5.34
N ALA A 31 -5.21 -11.59 -5.22
CA ALA A 31 -6.01 -12.25 -4.20
C ALA A 31 -7.31 -12.84 -4.77
N ASN A 32 -8.01 -13.66 -3.97
CA ASN A 32 -9.30 -14.21 -4.37
C ASN A 32 -10.43 -13.18 -4.26
N THR A 33 -10.36 -12.32 -3.25
CA THR A 33 -11.40 -11.31 -2.97
C THR A 33 -10.79 -9.95 -2.65
N LEU A 34 -11.60 -8.89 -2.80
CA LEU A 34 -11.22 -7.53 -2.41
C LEU A 34 -10.91 -7.44 -0.90
N GLU A 35 -11.65 -8.20 -0.08
CA GLU A 35 -11.45 -8.26 1.37
C GLU A 35 -10.11 -8.92 1.74
N ASP A 36 -9.71 -9.99 1.05
CA ASP A 36 -8.39 -10.63 1.24
C ASP A 36 -7.26 -9.66 0.88
N ALA A 37 -7.38 -8.98 -0.27
CA ALA A 37 -6.39 -7.98 -0.70
C ALA A 37 -6.28 -6.85 0.32
N LYS A 38 -7.40 -6.31 0.79
CA LYS A 38 -7.42 -5.26 1.82
C LYS A 38 -6.80 -5.74 3.13
N THR A 39 -7.18 -6.93 3.59
CA THR A 39 -6.70 -7.49 4.85
C THR A 39 -5.19 -7.69 4.81
N TRP A 40 -4.66 -8.20 3.70
CA TRP A 40 -3.22 -8.40 3.52
C TRP A 40 -2.45 -7.09 3.36
N GLY A 41 -2.96 -6.16 2.55
CA GLY A 41 -2.35 -4.84 2.41
C GLY A 41 -2.31 -4.08 3.73
N ASP A 42 -3.40 -4.10 4.52
CA ASP A 42 -3.47 -3.49 5.84
C ASP A 42 -2.45 -4.15 6.81
N HIS A 43 -2.27 -5.46 6.70
CA HIS A 43 -1.26 -6.18 7.49
C HIS A 43 0.15 -5.70 7.16
N LEU A 44 0.52 -5.63 5.88
CA LEU A 44 1.83 -5.15 5.43
C LEU A 44 2.07 -3.68 5.82
N ALA A 45 1.09 -2.81 5.60
CA ALA A 45 1.16 -1.39 5.94
C ALA A 45 1.36 -1.16 7.45
N ARG A 46 0.59 -1.89 8.29
CA ARG A 46 0.78 -1.82 9.75
C ARG A 46 2.13 -2.38 10.17
N GLN A 47 2.58 -3.47 9.55
CA GLN A 47 3.91 -4.04 9.83
C GLN A 47 5.02 -3.02 9.53
N PHE A 48 4.95 -2.31 8.40
CA PHE A 48 5.89 -1.24 8.06
C PHE A 48 5.87 -0.13 9.14
N SER A 49 4.70 0.44 9.43
CA SER A 49 4.57 1.48 10.47
C SER A 49 5.00 1.03 11.87
N GLY A 50 4.91 -0.27 12.18
CA GLY A 50 5.35 -0.84 13.45
C GLY A 50 6.86 -1.02 13.56
N LYS A 51 7.58 -1.08 12.43
CA LYS A 51 9.05 -1.15 12.36
C LYS A 51 9.68 0.24 12.24
N SER A 52 9.00 1.15 11.55
CA SER A 52 9.46 2.51 11.33
C SER A 52 9.33 3.37 12.59
N PHE A 53 10.32 4.22 12.84
CA PHE A 53 10.32 5.09 14.02
C PHE A 53 9.34 6.26 13.87
N SER A 54 9.16 6.76 12.65
CA SER A 54 8.43 7.99 12.39
C SER A 54 7.13 7.81 11.61
N GLU A 55 7.01 6.71 10.87
CA GLU A 55 5.89 6.41 9.98
C GLU A 55 4.66 5.90 10.73
N GLN A 56 3.53 6.55 10.52
CA GLN A 56 2.24 6.15 11.07
C GLN A 56 1.27 5.76 9.96
N PHE A 57 0.75 4.54 10.00
CA PHE A 57 -0.35 4.13 9.11
C PHE A 57 -1.62 4.91 9.45
N LEU A 58 -2.23 5.57 8.45
CA LEU A 58 -3.45 6.36 8.61
C LEU A 58 -4.69 5.59 8.15
N ARG A 59 -4.70 5.18 6.88
CA ARG A 59 -5.83 4.54 6.22
C ARG A 59 -5.39 3.82 4.95
N SER A 60 -6.30 3.03 4.41
CA SER A 60 -6.12 2.38 3.12
C SER A 60 -7.42 2.31 2.33
N VAL A 61 -7.28 2.16 1.02
CA VAL A 61 -8.34 1.92 0.06
C VAL A 61 -7.93 0.75 -0.81
N THR A 62 -8.89 -0.07 -1.23
CA THR A 62 -8.63 -1.23 -2.07
C THR A 62 -9.70 -1.30 -3.15
N GLU A 63 -9.27 -1.38 -4.40
CA GLU A 63 -10.12 -1.28 -5.58
C GLU A 63 -9.77 -2.39 -6.58
N SER A 64 -10.75 -2.80 -7.39
CA SER A 64 -10.48 -3.73 -8.51
C SER A 64 -9.67 -3.02 -9.58
N THR A 65 -8.64 -3.68 -10.13
CA THR A 65 -7.87 -3.11 -11.24
C THR A 65 -8.66 -3.02 -12.54
N GLU A 66 -9.80 -3.71 -12.65
CA GLU A 66 -10.69 -3.65 -13.83
C GLU A 66 -11.22 -2.23 -14.09
N GLY A 67 -11.33 -1.39 -13.06
CA GLY A 67 -11.73 0.01 -13.17
C GLY A 67 -10.65 0.92 -13.78
N TYR A 68 -9.44 0.41 -13.97
CA TYR A 68 -8.25 1.15 -14.41
C TYR A 68 -7.73 0.68 -15.77
N ALA A 69 -8.60 0.16 -16.64
CA ALA A 69 -8.21 -0.40 -17.94
C ALA A 69 -7.37 0.56 -18.82
N ASP A 70 -7.52 1.87 -18.63
CA ASP A 70 -6.79 2.91 -19.37
C ASP A 70 -5.59 3.51 -18.61
N VAL A 71 -5.33 3.05 -17.38
CA VAL A 71 -4.19 3.51 -16.56
C VAL A 71 -3.11 2.44 -16.55
N ASP A 72 -1.90 2.84 -16.92
CA ASP A 72 -0.74 1.94 -16.88
C ASP A 72 -0.30 1.72 -15.42
N ILE A 73 -0.71 0.58 -14.86
CA ILE A 73 -0.30 0.09 -13.54
C ILE A 73 0.85 -0.93 -13.62
N SER A 74 1.49 -1.09 -14.78
CA SER A 74 2.54 -2.10 -14.97
C SER A 74 3.80 -1.82 -14.16
N SER A 75 4.04 -0.56 -13.81
CA SER A 75 5.14 -0.11 -12.95
C SER A 75 4.83 -0.26 -11.45
N THR A 76 3.58 -0.52 -11.09
CA THR A 76 3.17 -0.70 -9.69
C THR A 76 3.65 -2.06 -9.18
N PRO A 77 4.34 -2.13 -8.01
CA PRO A 77 4.76 -3.39 -7.44
C PRO A 77 3.60 -4.38 -7.30
N ARG A 78 3.86 -5.65 -7.63
CA ARG A 78 2.84 -6.69 -7.62
C ARG A 78 3.25 -7.86 -6.73
N ILE A 79 2.37 -8.21 -5.81
CA ILE A 79 2.56 -9.32 -4.87
C ILE A 79 1.35 -10.23 -4.84
N LYS A 80 1.52 -11.44 -4.29
CA LYS A 80 0.41 -12.36 -4.03
C LYS A 80 -0.06 -12.24 -2.59
N TYR A 81 -1.34 -12.48 -2.35
CA TYR A 81 -1.87 -12.65 -1.01
C TYR A 81 -1.05 -13.68 -0.21
N GLY A 82 -0.65 -13.32 1.01
CA GLY A 82 0.14 -14.17 1.91
C GLY A 82 1.64 -14.24 1.60
N TYR A 83 2.12 -13.55 0.54
CA TYR A 83 3.56 -13.39 0.30
C TYR A 83 4.11 -12.27 1.19
N ASN A 84 5.08 -12.62 2.04
CA ASN A 84 5.80 -11.67 2.90
C ASN A 84 6.83 -10.89 2.07
N ALA A 85 6.37 -9.90 1.33
CA ALA A 85 7.24 -9.02 0.56
C ALA A 85 8.12 -8.14 1.48
N THR A 86 9.33 -7.81 1.02
CA THR A 86 10.18 -6.82 1.69
C THR A 86 9.71 -5.41 1.39
N ASP A 87 10.12 -4.47 2.23
CA ASP A 87 9.76 -3.06 2.08
C ASP A 87 10.26 -2.50 0.72
N GLU A 88 11.45 -2.92 0.26
CA GLU A 88 11.96 -2.54 -1.07
C GLU A 88 11.16 -3.14 -2.23
N GLU A 89 10.62 -4.36 -2.08
CA GLU A 89 9.83 -5.01 -3.13
C GLU A 89 8.50 -4.28 -3.39
N ILE A 90 7.95 -3.63 -2.37
CA ILE A 90 6.64 -2.96 -2.43
C ILE A 90 6.71 -1.44 -2.41
N GLY A 91 7.92 -0.88 -2.41
CA GLY A 91 8.16 0.55 -2.51
C GLY A 91 7.70 1.34 -1.29
N TRP A 92 7.84 0.73 -0.10
CA TRP A 92 7.80 1.46 1.17
C TRP A 92 9.06 2.30 1.37
#